data_AF-A0A1L5BTW8-F1
#
_entry.id   AF-A0A1L5BTW8-F1
#
_cell.length_a   1.000
_cell.length_b   1.000
_cell.length_c   1.000
_cell.angle_alpha   90.00
_cell.angle_beta   90.00
_cell.angle_gamma   90.00
#
_symmetry.space_group_name_H-M   'P 1'
#
loop_
_entity.id
_entity.type
_entity.pdbx_description
1 polymer ?
#
loop_
_entity_poly.entity_id
_entity_poly.type
_entity_poly.pdbx_seq_one_letter_code
_entity_poly.pdbx_strand_id
1 'polypeptide(L)'
;MTCQFPPLPTPAQQIRADGWSPARQRAFLETLAATGIILSACEAAHISPRSAYALRIRRDGAAFRLGWDAAILIARARLADDLLARALTGHEEVIRKDMDAGEITRHRHDNRLAMSMLSRLDRMADSPPQGSDAALARVVAQDFAAYLDMLCPEDQAQADRPDAPPPPPPMAADADHAALPGPASPEEAPAIEQAATAVSPGASAALFVAARLALGEGGKAPLFPLDGRCELRPIPAAPPVDRASFPPEEAAARLRGIWWDAERDGWRTDYPAPPGFDGDESDALYDIDAYERDLTTAEEQALALRVEAERRPYEHAAARARDTFFGFAALAGAA
;
A
#
# COMPACT_ATOMS: atom_id res chain seq x y z
N MET A 1 -41.51 -54.83 31.05
CA MET A 1 -41.48 -54.03 29.81
C MET A 1 -41.02 -52.64 30.16
N THR A 2 -39.70 -52.39 30.08
CA THR A 2 -39.10 -51.08 30.33
C THR A 2 -38.96 -50.36 29.00
N CYS A 3 -39.73 -49.28 28.81
CA CYS A 3 -39.60 -48.40 27.65
C CYS A 3 -38.28 -47.64 27.76
N GLN A 4 -37.35 -47.93 26.84
CA GLN A 4 -36.09 -47.21 26.69
C GLN A 4 -36.35 -45.96 25.86
N PHE A 5 -36.23 -44.77 26.47
CA PHE A 5 -36.30 -43.51 25.76
C PHE A 5 -35.02 -43.32 24.92
N PRO A 6 -35.12 -43.01 23.61
CA PRO A 6 -33.95 -42.69 22.81
C PRO A 6 -33.35 -41.33 23.27
N PRO A 7 -32.02 -41.16 23.21
CA PRO A 7 -31.41 -39.86 23.50
C PRO A 7 -31.94 -38.81 22.52
N LEU A 8 -32.29 -37.63 23.05
CA LEU A 8 -32.74 -36.50 22.23
C LEU A 8 -31.60 -36.08 21.29
N PRO A 9 -31.90 -35.81 20.00
CA PRO A 9 -30.89 -35.43 19.03
C PRO A 9 -30.21 -34.13 19.45
N THR A 10 -28.88 -34.16 19.52
CA THR A 10 -28.04 -32.96 19.60
C THR A 10 -28.42 -32.03 18.45
N PRO A 11 -28.68 -30.73 18.68
CA PRO A 11 -29.08 -29.84 17.60
C PRO A 11 -27.96 -29.78 16.56
N ALA A 12 -28.21 -30.36 15.39
CA ALA A 12 -27.34 -30.23 14.24
C ALA A 12 -27.19 -28.73 13.92
N GLN A 13 -25.95 -28.27 13.71
CA GLN A 13 -25.69 -26.92 13.21
C GLN A 13 -26.59 -26.69 11.98
N GLN A 14 -27.42 -25.64 12.03
CA GLN A 14 -28.32 -25.30 10.93
C GLN A 14 -27.50 -25.00 9.68
N ILE A 15 -27.31 -26.01 8.83
CA ILE A 15 -26.84 -25.83 7.47
C ILE A 15 -27.92 -25.02 6.78
N ARG A 16 -27.66 -23.73 6.53
CA ARG A 16 -28.57 -22.90 5.75
C ARG A 16 -28.74 -23.58 4.38
N ALA A 17 -29.99 -23.69 3.93
CA ALA A 17 -30.38 -24.43 2.72
C ALA A 17 -29.76 -23.87 1.41
N ASP A 18 -29.05 -22.74 1.47
CA ASP A 18 -28.37 -22.10 0.35
C ASP A 18 -26.93 -22.60 0.12
N GLY A 19 -26.46 -23.57 0.91
CA GLY A 19 -25.18 -24.26 0.68
C GLY A 19 -23.95 -23.45 1.07
N TRP A 20 -24.13 -22.30 1.75
CA TRP A 20 -23.04 -21.47 2.26
C TRP A 20 -22.85 -21.68 3.77
N SER A 21 -21.89 -22.53 4.14
CA SER A 21 -21.38 -22.57 5.52
C SER A 21 -20.33 -21.47 5.75
N PRO A 22 -20.13 -21.02 7.00
CA PRO A 22 -19.04 -20.10 7.33
C PRO A 22 -17.66 -20.61 6.89
N ALA A 23 -17.42 -21.92 6.96
CA ALA A 23 -16.20 -22.56 6.49
C ALA A 23 -16.02 -22.39 4.97
N ARG A 24 -17.09 -22.53 4.16
CA ARG A 24 -17.05 -22.27 2.71
C ARG A 24 -16.80 -20.80 2.40
N GLN A 25 -17.36 -19.86 3.17
CA GLN A 25 -17.05 -18.43 3.04
C GLN A 25 -15.57 -18.15 3.31
N ARG A 26 -15.01 -18.74 4.38
CA ARG A 26 -13.59 -18.64 4.69
C ARG A 26 -12.71 -19.21 3.57
N ALA A 27 -12.95 -20.45 3.13
CA ALA A 27 -12.18 -21.10 2.07
C ALA A 27 -12.20 -20.31 0.75
N PHE A 28 -13.37 -19.74 0.41
CA PHE A 28 -13.51 -18.86 -0.74
C PHE A 28 -12.61 -17.62 -0.60
N LEU A 29 -12.71 -16.92 0.53
CA LEU A 29 -11.99 -15.67 0.76
C LEU A 29 -10.46 -15.87 0.87
N GLU A 30 -10.01 -16.94 1.52
CA GLU A 30 -8.60 -17.34 1.59
C GLU A 30 -8.03 -17.58 0.18
N THR A 31 -8.72 -18.39 -0.61
CA THR A 31 -8.26 -18.72 -1.97
C THR A 31 -8.28 -17.49 -2.88
N LEU A 32 -9.29 -16.62 -2.73
CA LEU A 32 -9.36 -15.37 -3.48
C LEU A 32 -8.23 -14.41 -3.10
N ALA A 33 -7.91 -14.27 -1.81
CA ALA A 33 -6.79 -13.46 -1.35
C ALA A 33 -5.45 -14.03 -1.83
N ALA A 34 -5.35 -15.35 -1.93
CA ALA A 34 -4.14 -16.02 -2.35
C ALA A 34 -3.86 -15.89 -3.86
N THR A 35 -4.91 -16.01 -4.69
CA THR A 35 -4.78 -16.15 -6.15
C THR A 35 -5.30 -14.96 -6.94
N GLY A 36 -6.29 -14.23 -6.40
CA GLY A 36 -7.07 -13.24 -7.15
C GLY A 36 -8.01 -13.83 -8.20
N ILE A 37 -8.11 -15.16 -8.31
CA ILE A 37 -8.90 -15.86 -9.34
C ILE A 37 -10.21 -16.36 -8.73
N ILE A 38 -11.33 -15.83 -9.23
CA ILE A 38 -12.67 -16.14 -8.71
C ILE A 38 -13.04 -17.61 -8.94
N LEU A 39 -12.65 -18.20 -10.07
CA LEU A 39 -12.95 -19.61 -10.38
C LEU A 39 -12.27 -20.55 -9.39
N SER A 40 -10.97 -20.35 -9.11
CA SER A 40 -10.23 -21.14 -8.12
C SER A 40 -10.84 -21.01 -6.71
N ALA A 41 -11.29 -19.80 -6.33
CA ALA A 41 -11.99 -19.59 -5.06
C ALA A 41 -13.34 -20.31 -5.01
N CYS A 42 -14.09 -20.34 -6.11
CA CYS A 42 -15.34 -21.08 -6.24
C CYS A 42 -15.12 -22.59 -6.11
N GLU A 43 -14.08 -23.11 -6.76
CA GLU A 43 -13.69 -24.52 -6.69
C GLU A 43 -13.32 -24.92 -5.25
N ALA A 44 -12.46 -24.14 -4.59
CA ALA A 44 -12.05 -24.38 -3.21
C ALA A 44 -13.22 -24.36 -2.21
N ALA A 45 -14.24 -23.56 -2.47
CA ALA A 45 -15.44 -23.49 -1.62
C ALA A 45 -16.55 -24.48 -2.03
N HIS A 46 -16.37 -25.22 -3.14
CA HIS A 46 -17.40 -26.05 -3.76
C HIS A 46 -18.71 -25.30 -4.03
N ILE A 47 -18.63 -24.06 -4.52
CA ILE A 47 -19.78 -23.22 -4.86
C ILE A 47 -19.68 -22.75 -6.31
N SER A 48 -20.82 -22.57 -6.99
CA SER A 48 -20.83 -21.99 -8.34
C SER A 48 -20.55 -20.48 -8.32
N PRO A 49 -19.90 -19.91 -9.36
CA PRO A 49 -19.66 -18.47 -9.44
C PRO A 49 -20.95 -17.64 -9.32
N ARG A 50 -22.04 -18.11 -9.92
CA ARG A 50 -23.36 -17.48 -9.82
C ARG A 50 -23.84 -17.36 -8.36
N SER A 51 -23.65 -18.40 -7.55
CA SER A 51 -24.02 -18.39 -6.13
C SER A 51 -23.12 -17.46 -5.31
N ALA A 52 -21.82 -17.39 -5.64
CA ALA A 52 -20.89 -16.46 -4.99
C ALA A 52 -21.26 -14.99 -5.22
N TYR A 53 -21.59 -14.61 -6.46
CA TYR A 53 -22.09 -13.26 -6.75
C TYR A 53 -23.46 -12.99 -6.11
N ALA A 54 -24.33 -14.00 -6.07
CA ALA A 54 -25.63 -13.86 -5.42
C ALA A 54 -25.47 -13.56 -3.91
N LEU A 55 -24.60 -14.30 -3.20
CA LEU A 55 -24.33 -14.05 -1.79
C LEU A 55 -23.77 -12.64 -1.56
N ARG A 56 -22.85 -12.17 -2.40
CA ARG A 56 -22.22 -10.85 -2.29
C ARG A 56 -23.22 -9.68 -2.29
N ILE A 57 -24.32 -9.81 -3.03
CA ILE A 57 -25.32 -8.74 -3.17
C ILE A 57 -26.40 -8.81 -2.09
N ARG A 58 -26.61 -9.98 -1.47
CA ARG A 58 -27.61 -10.14 -0.43
C ARG A 58 -27.22 -9.38 0.84
N ARG A 59 -28.22 -8.94 1.61
CA ARG A 59 -28.03 -8.22 2.88
C ARG A 59 -27.31 -9.06 3.94
N ASP A 60 -27.58 -10.35 3.98
CA ASP A 60 -26.93 -11.30 4.88
C ASP A 60 -25.50 -11.64 4.47
N GLY A 61 -25.10 -11.32 3.23
CA GLY A 61 -23.73 -11.45 2.72
C GLY A 61 -22.86 -10.20 2.91
N ALA A 62 -23.27 -9.23 3.74
CA ALA A 62 -22.51 -7.99 3.93
C ALA A 62 -21.06 -8.23 4.42
N ALA A 63 -20.86 -9.15 5.37
CA ALA A 63 -19.52 -9.52 5.84
C ALA A 63 -18.73 -10.25 4.74
N PHE A 64 -19.38 -11.14 4.00
CA PHE A 64 -18.74 -11.83 2.87
C PHE A 64 -18.30 -10.83 1.79
N ARG A 65 -19.12 -9.84 1.46
CA ARG A 65 -18.79 -8.77 0.50
C ARG A 65 -17.59 -7.96 0.95
N LEU A 66 -17.56 -7.53 2.21
CA LEU A 66 -16.42 -6.77 2.74
C LEU A 66 -15.13 -7.60 2.75
N GLY A 67 -15.23 -8.88 3.14
CA GLY A 67 -14.13 -9.83 3.05
C GLY A 67 -13.65 -10.04 1.62
N TRP A 68 -14.56 -10.10 0.65
CA TRP A 68 -14.24 -10.22 -0.77
C TRP A 68 -13.44 -9.01 -1.25
N ASP A 69 -13.91 -7.80 -0.94
CA ASP A 69 -13.23 -6.57 -1.34
C ASP A 69 -11.83 -6.50 -0.71
N ALA A 70 -11.68 -6.90 0.56
CA ALA A 70 -10.38 -7.04 1.22
C ALA A 70 -9.47 -8.10 0.58
N ALA A 71 -10.01 -9.28 0.24
CA ALA A 71 -9.28 -10.33 -0.45
C ALA A 71 -8.75 -9.87 -1.82
N ILE A 72 -9.54 -9.10 -2.57
CA ILE A 72 -9.11 -8.48 -3.83
C ILE A 72 -7.97 -7.47 -3.60
N LEU A 73 -8.00 -6.69 -2.51
CA LEU A 73 -6.90 -5.78 -2.18
C LEU A 73 -5.60 -6.54 -1.90
N ILE A 74 -5.68 -7.65 -1.17
CA ILE A 74 -4.52 -8.52 -0.86
C ILE A 74 -3.97 -9.14 -2.15
N ALA A 75 -4.82 -9.75 -2.97
CA ALA A 75 -4.41 -10.38 -4.23
C ALA A 75 -3.80 -9.35 -5.20
N ARG A 76 -4.35 -8.13 -5.22
CA ARG A 76 -3.83 -7.03 -6.04
C ARG A 76 -2.42 -6.60 -5.62
N ALA A 77 -2.06 -6.69 -4.34
CA ALA A 77 -0.70 -6.38 -3.89
C ALA A 77 0.31 -7.36 -4.50
N ARG A 78 0.01 -8.67 -4.44
CA ARG A 78 0.85 -9.72 -5.04
C ARG A 78 1.02 -9.54 -6.55
N LEU A 79 -0.09 -9.34 -7.26
CA LEU A 79 -0.04 -9.08 -8.70
C LEU A 79 0.80 -7.82 -9.02
N ALA A 80 0.75 -6.80 -8.17
CA ALA A 80 1.57 -5.61 -8.35
C ALA A 80 3.06 -5.90 -8.16
N ASP A 81 3.44 -6.72 -7.18
CA ASP A 81 4.82 -7.14 -6.97
C ASP A 81 5.34 -7.93 -8.19
N ASP A 82 4.55 -8.89 -8.70
CA ASP A 82 4.89 -9.68 -9.88
C ASP A 82 5.03 -8.82 -11.14
N LEU A 83 4.11 -7.86 -11.34
CA LEU A 83 4.16 -6.94 -12.48
C LEU A 83 5.30 -5.93 -12.35
N LEU A 84 5.63 -5.48 -11.13
CA LEU A 84 6.77 -4.60 -10.88
C LEU A 84 8.08 -5.34 -11.16
N ALA A 85 8.21 -6.57 -10.66
CA ALA A 85 9.35 -7.43 -10.96
C ALA A 85 9.49 -7.59 -12.48
N ARG A 86 8.43 -7.96 -13.19
CA ARG A 86 8.43 -8.10 -14.65
C ARG A 86 8.75 -6.79 -15.39
N ALA A 87 8.28 -5.64 -14.89
CA ALA A 87 8.59 -4.35 -15.49
C ALA A 87 10.08 -4.01 -15.36
N LEU A 88 10.67 -4.26 -14.19
CA LEU A 88 12.09 -3.99 -13.89
C LEU A 88 13.01 -4.99 -14.59
N THR A 89 12.76 -6.28 -14.43
CA THR A 89 13.62 -7.33 -14.96
C THR A 89 13.36 -7.60 -16.42
N GLY A 90 12.20 -7.24 -16.98
CA GLY A 90 11.79 -7.66 -18.33
C GLY A 90 11.23 -9.09 -18.35
N HIS A 91 10.90 -9.59 -19.53
CA HIS A 91 10.50 -10.98 -19.75
C HIS A 91 11.12 -11.55 -21.03
N GLU A 92 11.34 -12.87 -21.03
CA GLU A 92 11.84 -13.59 -22.19
C GLU A 92 10.68 -14.03 -23.10
N GLU A 93 10.78 -13.67 -24.38
CA GLU A 93 9.89 -14.14 -25.44
C GLU A 93 10.68 -15.15 -26.29
N VAL A 94 10.29 -16.43 -26.23
CA VAL A 94 10.85 -17.48 -27.09
C VAL A 94 10.07 -17.51 -28.39
N ILE A 95 10.70 -17.03 -29.46
CA ILE A 95 10.12 -17.10 -30.80
C ILE A 95 10.67 -18.37 -31.45
N ARG A 96 9.83 -19.41 -31.55
CA ARG A 96 10.11 -20.57 -32.40
C ARG A 96 9.80 -20.20 -33.84
N LYS A 97 10.84 -20.15 -34.67
CA LYS A 97 10.68 -20.14 -36.13
C LYS A 97 10.50 -21.60 -36.59
N ASP A 98 9.92 -21.82 -37.78
CA ASP A 98 9.49 -23.14 -38.29
C ASP A 98 10.50 -24.29 -38.08
N MET A 99 9.99 -25.53 -38.17
CA MET A 99 10.56 -26.86 -37.81
C MET A 99 12.09 -27.11 -37.98
N ASP A 100 12.83 -26.33 -38.78
CA ASP A 100 14.28 -26.47 -39.00
C ASP A 100 15.12 -25.23 -38.59
N ALA A 101 14.49 -24.14 -38.13
CA ALA A 101 15.15 -22.89 -37.77
C ALA A 101 15.00 -22.64 -36.26
N GLY A 102 16.11 -22.84 -35.53
CA GLY A 102 16.18 -22.87 -34.06
C GLY A 102 15.51 -21.72 -33.27
N GLU A 103 15.44 -21.91 -31.96
CA GLU A 103 14.77 -21.00 -31.02
C GLU A 103 15.53 -19.68 -30.86
N ILE A 104 14.83 -18.55 -31.01
CA ILE A 104 15.38 -17.22 -30.71
C ILE A 104 14.71 -16.71 -29.42
N THR A 105 15.48 -16.66 -28.33
CA THR A 105 15.08 -16.03 -27.07
C THR A 105 15.36 -14.53 -27.12
N ARG A 106 14.33 -13.70 -26.95
CA ARG A 106 14.47 -12.23 -26.86
C ARG A 106 14.05 -11.76 -25.49
N HIS A 107 14.92 -11.03 -24.81
CA HIS A 107 14.60 -10.38 -23.56
C HIS A 107 13.98 -9.00 -23.83
N ARG A 108 12.74 -8.76 -23.37
CA ARG A 108 11.99 -7.52 -23.60
C ARG A 108 11.53 -6.86 -22.31
N HIS A 109 11.77 -5.56 -22.21
CA HIS A 109 11.16 -4.70 -21.20
C HIS A 109 9.89 -4.05 -21.78
N ASP A 110 8.77 -4.15 -21.06
CA ASP A 110 7.52 -3.52 -21.44
C ASP A 110 7.41 -2.14 -20.79
N ASN A 111 7.86 -1.10 -21.50
CA ASN A 111 7.81 0.28 -21.02
C ASN A 111 6.38 0.76 -20.75
N ARG A 112 5.37 0.20 -21.44
CA ARG A 112 3.96 0.53 -21.20
C ARG A 112 3.49 -0.07 -19.88
N LEU A 113 3.92 -1.30 -19.57
CA LEU A 113 3.69 -1.88 -18.25
C LEU A 113 4.36 -1.05 -17.15
N ALA A 114 5.62 -0.64 -17.35
CA ALA A 114 6.35 0.19 -16.39
C ALA A 114 5.62 1.53 -16.10
N MET A 115 5.20 2.25 -17.14
CA MET A 115 4.44 3.50 -16.98
C MET A 115 3.07 3.27 -16.31
N SER A 116 2.38 2.18 -16.64
CA SER A 116 1.11 1.81 -15.99
C SER A 116 1.30 1.54 -14.49
N MET A 117 2.40 0.88 -14.12
CA MET A 117 2.76 0.63 -12.73
C MET A 117 3.07 1.93 -11.97
N LEU A 118 3.80 2.86 -12.59
CA LEU A 118 4.06 4.18 -12.01
C LEU A 118 2.75 4.96 -11.74
N SER A 119 1.89 5.11 -12.74
CA SER A 119 0.59 5.79 -12.57
C SER A 119 -0.35 5.10 -11.59
N ARG A 120 -0.16 3.80 -11.30
CA ARG A 120 -0.89 3.09 -10.24
C ARG A 120 -0.33 3.45 -8.86
N LEU A 121 0.99 3.55 -8.70
CA LEU A 121 1.63 3.94 -7.44
C LEU A 121 1.22 5.37 -7.06
N ASP A 122 1.19 6.29 -8.02
CA ASP A 122 0.73 7.67 -7.80
C ASP A 122 -0.72 7.69 -7.26
N ARG A 123 -1.62 6.93 -7.90
CA ARG A 123 -3.01 6.77 -7.43
C ARG A 123 -3.15 6.03 -6.11
N MET A 124 -2.16 5.24 -5.71
CA MET A 124 -2.16 4.60 -4.38
C MET A 124 -1.69 5.58 -3.29
N ALA A 125 -0.83 6.53 -3.64
CA ALA A 125 -0.48 7.65 -2.76
C ALA A 125 -1.72 8.53 -2.47
N ASP A 126 -2.66 8.59 -3.42
CA ASP A 126 -3.97 9.18 -3.19
C ASP A 126 -4.82 8.32 -2.23
N SER A 127 -5.05 8.87 -1.02
CA SER A 127 -5.85 8.21 0.00
C SER A 127 -7.35 8.30 -0.34
N PRO A 128 -8.10 7.18 -0.24
CA PRO A 128 -9.54 7.18 -0.48
C PRO A 128 -10.22 7.97 0.64
N PRO A 129 -11.39 8.56 0.37
CA PRO A 129 -12.15 9.27 1.39
C PRO A 129 -12.48 8.33 2.56
N GLN A 130 -12.31 8.84 3.78
CA GLN A 130 -12.65 8.11 5.00
C GLN A 130 -14.12 7.67 4.98
N GLY A 131 -14.37 6.45 5.44
CA GLY A 131 -15.72 5.88 5.50
C GLY A 131 -16.24 5.28 4.18
N SER A 132 -15.50 5.34 3.08
CA SER A 132 -15.85 4.60 1.86
C SER A 132 -15.67 3.08 2.04
N ASP A 133 -16.41 2.26 1.27
CA ASP A 133 -16.25 0.80 1.26
C ASP A 133 -14.79 0.39 1.00
N ALA A 134 -14.07 1.14 0.16
CA ALA A 134 -12.66 0.94 -0.09
C ALA A 134 -11.77 1.17 1.13
N ALA A 135 -12.12 2.14 2.00
CA ALA A 135 -11.41 2.37 3.25
C ALA A 135 -11.69 1.25 4.26
N LEU A 136 -12.93 0.78 4.37
CA LEU A 136 -13.31 -0.34 5.25
C LEU A 136 -12.61 -1.64 4.82
N ALA A 137 -12.56 -1.93 3.53
CA ALA A 137 -11.88 -3.09 2.98
C ALA A 137 -10.37 -3.07 3.27
N ARG A 138 -9.72 -1.89 3.32
CA ARG A 138 -8.30 -1.77 3.71
C ARG A 138 -8.09 -2.12 5.18
N VAL A 139 -8.97 -1.68 6.07
CA VAL A 139 -8.90 -2.04 7.50
C VAL A 139 -9.03 -3.55 7.68
N VAL A 140 -9.96 -4.18 6.95
CA VAL A 140 -10.10 -5.64 6.96
C VAL A 140 -8.88 -6.34 6.37
N ALA A 141 -8.31 -5.81 5.29
CA ALA A 141 -7.12 -6.40 4.66
C ALA A 141 -5.86 -6.35 5.57
N GLN A 142 -5.74 -5.34 6.45
CA GLN A 142 -4.61 -5.22 7.38
C GLN A 142 -4.55 -6.35 8.41
N ASP A 143 -5.72 -6.87 8.83
CA ASP A 143 -5.80 -8.01 9.73
C ASP A 143 -6.82 -9.03 9.22
N PHE A 144 -6.50 -9.55 8.03
CA PHE A 144 -7.37 -10.45 7.30
C PHE A 144 -7.54 -11.79 8.00
N ALA A 145 -6.50 -12.30 8.67
CA ALA A 145 -6.58 -13.55 9.44
C ALA A 145 -7.59 -13.44 10.59
N ALA A 146 -7.51 -12.38 11.41
CA ALA A 146 -8.49 -12.18 12.48
C ALA A 146 -9.91 -11.96 11.94
N TYR A 147 -10.05 -11.33 10.77
CA TYR A 147 -11.34 -11.19 10.10
C TYR A 147 -11.91 -12.55 9.66
N LEU A 148 -11.08 -13.43 9.11
CA LEU A 148 -11.49 -14.80 8.75
C LEU A 148 -11.85 -15.62 9.98
N ASP A 149 -11.11 -15.50 11.09
CA ASP A 149 -11.43 -16.19 12.35
C ASP A 149 -12.78 -15.74 12.93
N MET A 150 -13.11 -14.45 12.80
CA MET A 150 -14.42 -13.91 13.16
C MET A 150 -15.55 -14.47 12.29
N LEU A 151 -15.29 -14.77 11.03
CA LEU A 151 -16.27 -15.44 10.15
C LEU A 151 -16.39 -16.94 10.48
N CYS A 152 -15.26 -17.62 10.63
CA CYS A 152 -15.17 -19.04 10.96
C CYS A 152 -13.77 -19.34 11.54
N PRO A 153 -13.68 -19.77 12.82
CA PRO A 153 -12.41 -20.20 13.40
C PRO A 153 -11.77 -21.34 12.60
N GLU A 154 -10.44 -21.38 12.52
CA GLU A 154 -9.71 -22.41 11.75
C GLU A 154 -10.07 -23.84 12.15
N ASP A 155 -10.21 -24.11 13.45
CA ASP A 155 -10.54 -25.44 13.97
C ASP A 155 -11.91 -25.93 13.45
N GLN A 156 -12.88 -25.00 13.36
CA GLN A 156 -14.21 -25.30 12.84
C GLN A 156 -14.18 -25.47 11.32
N ALA A 157 -13.40 -24.67 10.61
CA ALA A 157 -13.24 -24.80 9.17
C ALA A 157 -12.56 -26.12 8.79
N GLN A 158 -11.57 -26.56 9.57
CA GLN A 158 -10.87 -27.84 9.37
C GLN A 158 -11.80 -29.04 9.62
N ALA A 159 -12.69 -28.97 10.60
CA ALA A 159 -13.66 -30.01 10.89
C ALA A 159 -14.75 -30.16 9.80
N ASP A 160 -15.07 -29.07 9.09
CA ASP A 160 -16.07 -29.03 8.01
C ASP A 160 -15.46 -29.34 6.62
N ARG A 161 -14.16 -29.64 6.54
CA ARG A 161 -13.52 -30.05 5.27
C ARG A 161 -14.06 -31.42 4.85
N PRO A 162 -14.47 -31.59 3.59
CA PRO A 162 -15.06 -32.84 3.10
C PRO A 162 -14.11 -34.06 3.20
N ASP A 163 -12.79 -33.83 3.30
CA ASP A 163 -11.76 -34.88 3.44
C ASP A 163 -11.23 -35.05 4.89
N ALA A 164 -11.88 -34.48 5.90
CA ALA A 164 -11.43 -34.59 7.29
C ALA A 164 -11.61 -36.03 7.84
N PRO A 165 -10.57 -36.66 8.42
CA PRO A 165 -10.73 -37.95 9.09
C PRO A 165 -11.65 -37.78 10.31
N PRO A 166 -12.56 -38.74 10.58
CA PRO A 166 -13.47 -38.65 11.72
C PRO A 166 -12.68 -38.53 13.03
N PRO A 167 -13.14 -37.73 14.00
CA PRO A 167 -12.49 -37.65 15.30
C PRO A 167 -12.41 -39.04 15.94
N PRO A 168 -11.30 -39.39 16.61
CA PRO A 168 -11.20 -40.68 17.29
C PRO A 168 -12.33 -40.80 18.31
N PRO A 169 -13.02 -41.95 18.39
CA PRO A 169 -14.05 -42.14 19.40
C PRO A 169 -13.43 -41.95 20.79
N PRO A 170 -14.15 -41.32 21.75
CA PRO A 170 -13.64 -41.22 23.11
C PRO A 170 -13.38 -42.63 23.63
N MET A 171 -12.14 -42.90 24.02
CA MET A 171 -11.77 -44.15 24.69
C MET A 171 -12.68 -44.31 25.91
N ALA A 172 -13.52 -45.35 25.88
CA ALA A 172 -14.29 -45.78 27.03
C ALA A 172 -13.29 -46.15 28.13
N ALA A 173 -13.17 -45.30 29.15
CA ALA A 173 -12.55 -45.67 30.39
C ALA A 173 -13.53 -46.59 31.13
N ASP A 174 -13.18 -47.87 31.23
CA ASP A 174 -13.75 -48.79 32.19
C ASP A 174 -13.61 -48.19 33.59
N ALA A 175 -14.74 -47.92 34.25
CA ALA A 175 -14.80 -47.70 35.69
C ALA A 175 -16.17 -48.12 36.20
N ASP A 176 -16.24 -49.41 36.49
CA ASP A 176 -17.17 -50.05 37.40
C ASP A 176 -17.08 -49.35 38.77
N HIS A 177 -18.15 -48.68 39.22
CA HIS A 177 -18.42 -48.49 40.65
C HIS A 177 -19.87 -48.07 40.90
N ALA A 178 -20.60 -48.99 41.53
CA ALA A 178 -21.90 -48.77 42.12
C ALA A 178 -21.81 -47.79 43.31
N ALA A 179 -22.67 -46.76 43.33
CA ALA A 179 -23.04 -46.02 44.54
C ALA A 179 -24.47 -45.46 44.41
N LEU A 180 -25.22 -45.55 45.51
CA LEU A 180 -26.67 -45.39 45.68
C LEU A 180 -27.23 -43.96 45.43
N PRO A 181 -28.55 -43.80 45.20
CA PRO A 181 -29.18 -42.51 44.93
C PRO A 181 -29.52 -41.74 46.21
N GLY A 182 -29.12 -40.46 46.29
CA GLY A 182 -29.59 -39.47 47.28
C GLY A 182 -30.66 -38.53 46.69
N PRO A 183 -31.53 -37.92 47.50
CA PRO A 183 -32.78 -37.34 47.03
C PRO A 183 -32.62 -35.95 46.41
N ALA A 184 -33.58 -35.65 45.53
CA ALA A 184 -33.73 -34.44 44.76
C ALA A 184 -33.76 -33.14 45.58
N SER A 185 -33.23 -32.06 44.98
CA SER A 185 -33.94 -30.77 44.91
C SER A 185 -33.43 -29.91 43.75
N PRO A 186 -34.26 -28.99 43.23
CA PRO A 186 -34.16 -28.44 41.88
C PRO A 186 -33.61 -27.01 41.89
N GLU A 187 -32.67 -26.71 41.00
CA GLU A 187 -32.42 -25.33 40.58
C GLU A 187 -32.27 -25.30 39.05
N GLU A 188 -33.42 -25.17 38.39
CA GLU A 188 -33.51 -24.61 37.04
C GLU A 188 -33.02 -23.16 37.11
N ALA A 189 -31.75 -22.93 36.78
CA ALA A 189 -31.30 -21.60 36.38
C ALA A 189 -31.78 -21.38 34.93
N PRO A 190 -32.53 -20.30 34.65
CA PRO A 190 -33.23 -20.14 33.39
C PRO A 190 -32.25 -19.82 32.27
N ALA A 191 -32.60 -20.32 31.09
CA ALA A 191 -32.03 -20.04 29.78
C ALA A 191 -32.11 -18.54 29.40
N ILE A 192 -31.39 -17.69 30.13
CA ILE A 192 -31.25 -16.25 29.87
C ILE A 192 -29.87 -15.94 29.23
N GLU A 193 -28.95 -16.89 29.21
CA GLU A 193 -27.61 -16.69 28.60
C GLU A 193 -27.51 -17.18 27.13
N GLN A 194 -28.56 -17.78 26.58
CA GLN A 194 -28.58 -18.32 25.20
C GLN A 194 -29.24 -17.40 24.16
N ALA A 195 -29.61 -16.19 24.56
CA ALA A 195 -30.08 -15.13 23.67
C ALA A 195 -29.12 -13.93 23.67
N ALA A 196 -27.81 -14.20 23.63
CA ALA A 196 -26.89 -13.24 23.01
C ALA A 196 -27.33 -13.13 21.54
N THR A 197 -28.13 -12.10 21.27
CA THR A 197 -28.71 -11.75 19.97
C THR A 197 -27.68 -12.07 18.89
N ALA A 198 -27.94 -13.08 18.05
CA ALA A 198 -27.03 -13.47 16.98
C ALA A 198 -26.78 -12.24 16.11
N VAL A 199 -25.66 -11.56 16.34
CA VAL A 199 -25.29 -10.33 15.66
C VAL A 199 -25.26 -10.68 14.18
N SER A 200 -26.02 -9.94 13.36
CA SER A 200 -26.01 -10.21 11.92
C SER A 200 -24.56 -10.15 11.41
N PRO A 201 -24.16 -10.95 10.40
CA PRO A 201 -22.79 -10.94 9.91
C PRO A 201 -22.29 -9.52 9.58
N GLY A 202 -23.16 -8.68 9.02
CA GLY A 202 -22.85 -7.27 8.75
C GLY A 202 -22.54 -6.44 10.00
N ALA A 203 -23.23 -6.69 11.12
CA ALA A 203 -22.96 -6.01 12.38
C ALA A 203 -21.66 -6.53 13.03
N SER A 204 -21.32 -7.81 12.91
CA SER A 204 -20.02 -8.34 13.35
C SER A 204 -18.86 -7.73 12.56
N ALA A 205 -19.00 -7.60 11.24
CA ALA A 205 -18.02 -6.94 10.39
C ALA A 205 -17.85 -5.44 10.74
N ALA A 206 -18.94 -4.73 11.02
CA ALA A 206 -18.89 -3.33 11.45
C ALA A 206 -18.18 -3.16 12.80
N LEU A 207 -18.45 -4.05 13.78
CA LEU A 207 -17.77 -4.05 15.07
C LEU A 207 -16.27 -4.34 14.94
N PHE A 208 -15.89 -5.29 14.07
CA PHE A 208 -14.48 -5.58 13.78
C PHE A 208 -13.76 -4.33 13.25
N VAL A 209 -14.35 -3.65 12.26
CA VAL A 209 -13.76 -2.44 11.67
C VAL A 209 -13.69 -1.31 12.72
N ALA A 210 -14.75 -1.11 13.51
CA ALA A 210 -14.76 -0.10 14.57
C ALA A 210 -13.67 -0.35 15.62
N ALA A 211 -13.49 -1.62 16.05
CA ALA A 211 -12.44 -2.00 16.99
C ALA A 211 -11.03 -1.72 16.43
N ARG A 212 -10.79 -2.02 15.15
CA ARG A 212 -9.50 -1.76 14.49
C ARG A 212 -9.21 -0.27 14.32
N LEU A 213 -10.21 0.51 13.95
CA LEU A 213 -10.08 1.97 13.87
C LEU A 213 -9.75 2.58 15.24
N ALA A 214 -10.39 2.11 16.31
CA ALA A 214 -10.11 2.57 17.68
C ALA A 214 -8.69 2.24 18.16
N LEU A 215 -8.16 1.07 17.79
CA LEU A 215 -6.76 0.69 18.09
C LEU A 215 -5.74 1.58 17.33
N GLY A 216 -6.10 2.05 16.13
CA GLY A 216 -5.25 2.94 15.32
C GLY A 216 -5.14 4.38 15.84
N GLU A 217 -6.08 4.83 16.67
CA GLU A 217 -6.07 6.18 17.26
C GLU A 217 -5.10 6.29 18.45
N GLY A 218 -4.83 5.19 19.17
CA GLY A 218 -4.02 5.17 20.39
C GLY A 218 -2.49 5.20 20.19
N GLY A 219 -2.02 5.19 18.93
CA GLY A 219 -0.61 5.00 18.59
C GLY A 219 0.01 6.06 17.67
N LYS A 220 -0.68 7.18 17.42
CA LYS A 220 -0.05 8.29 16.70
C LYS A 220 0.87 9.07 17.65
N ALA A 221 2.06 8.52 17.92
CA ALA A 221 3.22 9.38 18.11
C ALA A 221 3.23 10.36 16.92
N PRO A 222 3.53 11.66 17.10
CA PRO A 222 3.68 12.54 15.96
C PRO A 222 4.79 11.93 15.12
N LEU A 223 4.40 11.31 14.01
CA LEU A 223 5.33 11.00 12.94
C LEU A 223 6.01 12.33 12.68
N PHE A 224 7.32 12.37 12.91
CA PHE A 224 8.15 13.39 12.29
C PHE A 224 7.66 13.53 10.84
N PRO A 225 7.37 14.73 10.32
CA PRO A 225 6.72 14.89 9.03
C PRO A 225 7.68 14.43 7.92
N LEU A 226 7.74 13.12 7.71
CA LEU A 226 8.26 12.45 6.54
C LEU A 226 7.12 12.17 5.54
N ASP A 227 5.87 12.46 5.92
CA ASP A 227 4.70 12.58 5.04
C ASP A 227 4.60 13.94 4.35
N GLY A 228 5.68 14.73 4.40
CA GLY A 228 5.96 15.66 3.33
C GLY A 228 6.29 14.81 2.11
N ARG A 229 5.26 14.38 1.37
CA ARG A 229 5.41 13.89 0.01
C ARG A 229 6.47 14.77 -0.64
N CYS A 230 7.53 14.20 -1.21
CA CYS A 230 8.28 14.89 -2.26
C CYS A 230 7.39 15.00 -3.51
N GLU A 231 6.14 15.43 -3.35
CA GLU A 231 5.50 16.23 -4.35
C GLU A 231 6.37 17.48 -4.40
N LEU A 232 7.22 17.54 -5.43
CA LEU A 232 7.48 18.83 -6.06
C LEU A 232 6.10 19.38 -6.38
N ARG A 233 5.49 20.11 -5.43
CA ARG A 233 4.44 21.06 -5.77
C ARG A 233 5.02 21.80 -6.96
N PRO A 234 4.32 21.89 -8.09
CA PRO A 234 4.68 22.89 -9.07
C PRO A 234 4.75 24.17 -8.26
N ILE A 235 5.95 24.72 -8.08
CA ILE A 235 6.08 26.07 -7.55
C ILE A 235 5.23 26.85 -8.54
N PRO A 236 4.05 27.38 -8.13
CA PRO A 236 3.29 28.20 -9.07
C PRO A 236 4.29 29.23 -9.53
N ALA A 237 4.58 29.27 -10.83
CA ALA A 237 5.52 30.24 -11.37
C ALA A 237 5.09 31.57 -10.76
N ALA A 238 5.94 32.11 -9.88
CA ALA A 238 5.59 33.34 -9.19
C ALA A 238 5.13 34.29 -10.30
N PRO A 239 3.95 34.91 -10.18
CA PRO A 239 3.48 35.81 -11.22
C PRO A 239 4.64 36.76 -11.54
N PRO A 240 4.97 36.97 -12.84
CA PRO A 240 6.10 37.79 -13.20
C PRO A 240 5.98 39.10 -12.43
N VAL A 241 6.98 39.37 -11.59
CA VAL A 241 7.00 40.60 -10.80
C VAL A 241 7.20 41.71 -11.80
N ASP A 242 6.17 42.52 -12.02
CA ASP A 242 6.26 43.78 -12.75
C ASP A 242 7.09 44.75 -11.90
N ARG A 243 8.42 44.72 -12.07
CA ARG A 243 9.37 45.54 -11.33
C ARG A 243 9.23 47.00 -11.71
N ALA A 244 8.84 47.30 -12.96
CA ALA A 244 8.58 48.66 -13.41
C ALA A 244 7.44 49.35 -12.62
N SER A 245 6.56 48.57 -11.98
CA SER A 245 5.52 49.11 -11.09
C SER A 245 6.02 49.64 -9.73
N PHE A 246 7.27 49.34 -9.33
CA PHE A 246 7.86 49.76 -8.07
C PHE A 246 8.74 51.03 -8.22
N PRO A 247 9.00 51.78 -7.12
CA PRO A 247 10.02 52.82 -7.11
C PRO A 247 11.41 52.28 -7.54
N PRO A 248 12.28 53.08 -8.18
CA PRO A 248 13.51 52.57 -8.79
C PRO A 248 14.44 51.77 -7.86
N GLU A 249 14.69 52.26 -6.64
CA GLU A 249 15.52 51.57 -5.65
C GLU A 249 14.90 50.24 -5.20
N GLU A 250 13.58 50.22 -5.09
CA GLU A 250 12.83 49.05 -4.67
C GLU A 250 12.74 47.99 -5.78
N ALA A 251 12.67 48.44 -7.03
CA ALA A 251 12.74 47.60 -8.23
C ALA A 251 14.13 47.00 -8.41
N ALA A 252 15.20 47.80 -8.23
CA ALA A 252 16.59 47.36 -8.29
C ALA A 252 16.91 46.28 -7.25
N ALA A 253 16.38 46.41 -6.03
CA ALA A 253 16.53 45.40 -4.98
C ALA A 253 15.83 44.06 -5.29
N ARG A 254 14.97 44.01 -6.33
CA ARG A 254 14.23 42.83 -6.79
C ARG A 254 14.75 42.25 -8.10
N LEU A 255 15.90 42.72 -8.58
CA LEU A 255 16.60 42.09 -9.69
C LEU A 255 16.92 40.64 -9.36
N ARG A 256 16.86 39.77 -10.39
CA ARG A 256 17.15 38.34 -10.29
C ARG A 256 18.62 38.12 -9.96
N GLY A 257 19.49 39.03 -10.37
CA GLY A 257 20.92 38.92 -10.15
C GLY A 257 21.56 38.08 -11.25
N ILE A 258 22.03 36.88 -10.92
CA ILE A 258 22.75 36.01 -11.85
C ILE A 258 22.03 34.66 -11.95
N TRP A 259 21.77 34.19 -13.17
CA TRP A 259 21.16 32.88 -13.42
C TRP A 259 21.82 32.17 -14.60
N TRP A 260 21.73 30.85 -14.64
CA TRP A 260 22.16 30.04 -15.78
C TRP A 260 21.01 29.95 -16.78
N ASP A 261 21.28 30.26 -18.05
CA ASP A 261 20.36 30.06 -19.16
C ASP A 261 20.78 28.79 -19.93
N ALA A 262 19.94 27.76 -19.86
CA ALA A 262 20.21 26.48 -20.50
C ALA A 262 20.00 26.49 -22.03
N GLU A 263 19.18 27.40 -22.56
CA GLU A 263 18.97 27.52 -24.01
C GLU A 263 20.16 28.22 -24.67
N ARG A 264 20.76 29.19 -23.96
CA ARG A 264 21.94 29.95 -24.41
C ARG A 264 23.28 29.35 -23.94
N ASP A 265 23.24 28.34 -23.08
CA ASP A 265 24.42 27.68 -22.50
C ASP A 265 25.38 28.68 -21.83
N GLY A 266 24.84 29.62 -21.05
CA GLY A 266 25.61 30.73 -20.49
C GLY A 266 25.01 31.35 -19.23
N TRP A 267 25.85 32.04 -18.46
CA TRP A 267 25.41 32.85 -17.31
C TRP A 267 24.84 34.19 -17.79
N ARG A 268 23.70 34.58 -17.22
CA ARG A 268 22.98 35.81 -17.55
C ARG A 268 22.74 36.67 -16.32
N THR A 269 22.58 37.97 -16.54
CA THR A 269 22.23 38.94 -15.51
C THR A 269 21.26 40.00 -16.02
N ASP A 270 20.47 40.58 -15.12
CA ASP A 270 19.55 41.69 -15.38
C ASP A 270 20.09 43.04 -14.89
N TYR A 271 21.34 43.10 -14.43
CA TYR A 271 22.03 44.38 -14.21
C TYR A 271 22.39 45.03 -15.55
N PRO A 272 22.27 46.36 -15.69
CA PRO A 272 22.60 47.06 -16.93
C PRO A 272 24.07 46.82 -17.35
N ALA A 273 24.33 46.85 -18.66
CA ALA A 273 25.67 46.73 -19.20
C ALA A 273 26.58 47.87 -18.71
N PRO A 274 27.81 47.56 -18.26
CA PRO A 274 28.79 48.59 -17.94
C PRO A 274 29.27 49.31 -19.23
N PRO A 275 29.86 50.52 -19.11
CA PRO A 275 30.40 51.22 -20.27
C PRO A 275 31.44 50.40 -21.03
N GLY A 276 31.26 50.26 -22.35
CA GLY A 276 32.18 49.50 -23.21
C GLY A 276 31.98 47.98 -23.16
N PHE A 277 30.84 47.51 -22.67
CA PHE A 277 30.43 46.10 -22.78
C PHE A 277 30.33 45.67 -24.25
N ASP A 278 30.82 44.46 -24.54
CA ASP A 278 30.93 43.87 -25.87
C ASP A 278 30.27 42.47 -25.98
N GLY A 279 29.51 42.05 -24.96
CA GLY A 279 28.75 40.80 -24.94
C GLY A 279 27.32 40.93 -25.46
N ASP A 280 26.54 39.85 -25.40
CA ASP A 280 25.18 39.83 -25.94
C ASP A 280 24.15 40.36 -24.93
N GLU A 281 23.38 41.37 -25.35
CA GLU A 281 22.29 41.99 -24.59
C GLU A 281 20.94 41.78 -25.30
N SER A 282 19.84 41.67 -24.55
CA SER A 282 18.51 41.45 -25.11
C SER A 282 17.94 42.64 -25.89
N ASP A 283 18.20 43.87 -25.42
CA ASP A 283 17.74 45.11 -26.07
C ASP A 283 18.71 46.26 -25.76
N ALA A 284 18.80 47.23 -26.67
CA ALA A 284 19.65 48.42 -26.51
C ALA A 284 19.06 49.41 -25.50
N LEU A 285 17.74 49.36 -25.27
CA LEU A 285 17.08 50.12 -24.21
C LEU A 285 16.88 49.22 -22.99
N TYR A 286 17.36 49.68 -21.84
CA TYR A 286 17.20 48.94 -20.59
C TYR A 286 15.74 48.91 -20.13
N ASP A 287 15.16 47.71 -20.14
CA ASP A 287 13.84 47.41 -19.55
C ASP A 287 14.04 46.53 -18.31
N ILE A 288 13.72 47.05 -17.12
CA ILE A 288 13.95 46.37 -15.84
C ILE A 288 13.22 45.02 -15.71
N ASP A 289 12.18 44.78 -16.51
CA ASP A 289 11.40 43.54 -16.48
C ASP A 289 11.87 42.49 -17.46
N ALA A 290 12.45 42.91 -18.58
CA ALA A 290 12.80 42.04 -19.70
C ALA A 290 14.30 41.99 -19.99
N TYR A 291 15.10 42.91 -19.47
CA TYR A 291 16.51 43.03 -19.80
C TYR A 291 17.32 41.84 -19.27
N GLU A 292 18.18 41.32 -20.15
CA GLU A 292 19.15 40.29 -19.85
C GLU A 292 20.41 40.49 -20.70
N ARG A 293 21.57 40.23 -20.10
CA ARG A 293 22.87 40.26 -20.79
C ARG A 293 23.83 39.20 -20.29
N ASP A 294 24.92 38.98 -21.02
CA ASP A 294 26.02 38.16 -20.55
C ASP A 294 26.75 38.83 -19.38
N LEU A 295 27.45 38.02 -18.59
CA LEU A 295 28.40 38.53 -17.60
C LEU A 295 29.67 39.02 -18.31
N THR A 296 30.25 40.09 -17.78
CA THR A 296 31.62 40.44 -18.12
C THR A 296 32.60 39.41 -17.57
N THR A 297 33.79 39.30 -18.17
CA THR A 297 34.86 38.43 -17.65
C THR A 297 35.17 38.68 -16.17
N ALA A 298 35.11 39.95 -15.72
CA ALA A 298 35.32 40.29 -14.32
C ALA A 298 34.19 39.77 -13.40
N GLU A 299 32.94 39.89 -13.83
CA GLU A 299 31.77 39.37 -13.11
C GLU A 299 31.79 37.82 -13.05
N GLU A 300 32.16 37.15 -14.15
CA GLU A 300 32.32 35.69 -14.18
C GLU A 300 33.40 35.21 -13.21
N GLN A 301 34.56 35.87 -13.20
CA GLN A 301 35.65 35.55 -12.27
C GLN A 301 35.22 35.73 -10.81
N ALA A 302 34.49 36.81 -10.51
CA ALA A 302 33.97 37.04 -9.17
C ALA A 302 32.95 35.96 -8.75
N LEU A 303 32.07 35.55 -9.67
CA LEU A 303 31.12 34.45 -9.43
C LEU A 303 31.85 33.13 -9.19
N ALA A 304 32.85 32.80 -10.02
CA ALA A 304 33.63 31.58 -9.90
C ALA A 304 34.35 31.49 -8.55
N LEU A 305 34.96 32.59 -8.09
CA LEU A 305 35.60 32.66 -6.77
C LEU A 305 34.60 32.46 -5.63
N ARG A 306 33.39 33.03 -5.73
CA ARG A 306 32.33 32.83 -4.74
C ARG A 306 31.88 31.37 -4.68
N VAL A 307 31.60 30.78 -5.84
CA VAL A 307 31.19 29.37 -5.96
C VAL A 307 32.29 28.45 -5.42
N GLU A 308 33.55 28.72 -5.72
CA GLU A 308 34.67 27.94 -5.19
C GLU A 308 34.76 28.05 -3.67
N ALA A 309 34.63 29.25 -3.11
CA ALA A 309 34.66 29.48 -1.67
C ALA A 309 33.51 28.75 -0.93
N GLU A 310 32.32 28.72 -1.52
CA GLU A 310 31.16 27.98 -1.00
C GLU A 310 31.36 26.45 -1.09
N ARG A 311 31.96 25.96 -2.17
CA ARG A 311 32.17 24.52 -2.41
C ARG A 311 33.30 23.93 -1.57
N ARG A 312 34.37 24.69 -1.32
CA ARG A 312 35.61 24.23 -0.67
C ARG A 312 35.41 23.53 0.69
N PRO A 313 34.56 24.01 1.63
CA PRO A 313 34.32 23.32 2.90
C PRO A 313 33.72 21.92 2.72
N TYR A 314 32.83 21.75 1.74
CA TYR A 314 32.20 20.46 1.43
C TYR A 314 33.21 19.48 0.83
N GLU A 315 34.04 19.94 -0.11
CA GLU A 315 35.13 19.13 -0.67
C GLU A 315 36.09 18.66 0.42
N HIS A 316 36.50 19.58 1.32
CA HIS A 316 37.34 19.22 2.45
C HIS A 316 36.68 18.20 3.39
N ALA A 317 35.39 18.34 3.67
CA ALA A 317 34.65 17.40 4.52
C ALA A 317 34.52 16.02 3.86
N ALA A 318 34.17 15.99 2.57
CA ALA A 318 34.06 14.76 1.78
C ALA A 318 35.41 14.03 1.67
N ALA A 319 36.51 14.77 1.47
CA ALA A 319 37.86 14.21 1.46
C ALA A 319 38.21 13.53 2.79
N ARG A 320 37.94 14.18 3.94
CA ARG A 320 38.16 13.56 5.26
C ARG A 320 37.31 12.31 5.47
N ALA A 321 36.04 12.35 5.07
CA ALA A 321 35.13 11.22 5.18
C ALA A 321 35.62 10.03 4.33
N ARG A 322 36.04 10.29 3.09
CA ARG A 322 36.67 9.31 2.20
C ARG A 322 37.91 8.70 2.84
N ASP A 323 38.82 9.52 3.35
CA ASP A 323 40.08 9.05 3.93
C ASP A 323 39.85 8.20 5.18
N THR A 324 38.79 8.48 5.94
CA THR A 324 38.33 7.64 7.05
C THR A 324 37.79 6.30 6.55
N PHE A 325 36.91 6.33 5.54
CA PHE A 325 36.28 5.14 4.98
C PHE A 325 37.29 4.16 4.36
N PHE A 326 38.26 4.66 3.61
CA PHE A 326 39.31 3.84 2.98
C PHE A 326 40.52 3.57 3.90
N GLY A 327 40.50 4.06 5.14
CA GLY A 327 41.57 3.82 6.12
C GLY A 327 42.87 4.59 5.88
N PHE A 328 42.88 5.58 4.98
CA PHE A 328 44.06 6.44 4.73
C PHE A 328 44.38 7.33 5.93
N ALA A 329 43.38 7.65 6.77
CA ALA A 329 43.57 8.43 7.99
C ALA A 329 44.55 7.76 8.99
N ALA A 330 44.67 6.43 8.98
CA ALA A 330 45.57 5.68 9.88
C ALA A 330 47.05 5.75 9.45
N LEU A 331 47.35 6.06 8.18
CA LEU A 331 48.73 6.13 7.66
C LEU A 331 49.40 7.49 7.89
N ALA A 332 48.63 8.55 8.13
CA ALA A 332 49.18 9.90 8.31
C ALA A 332 49.65 10.20 9.75
N GLY A 333 49.27 9.39 10.74
CA GLY A 333 49.65 9.58 12.15
C GLY A 333 50.81 8.71 12.64
N ALA A 334 51.47 7.96 11.74
CA ALA A 334 52.48 6.96 12.08
C ALA A 334 53.89 7.26 11.53
N ALA A 335 54.17 8.50 11.12
CA ALA A 335 55.47 8.96 10.64
C ALA A 335 56.03 10.09 11.52
#